data_AF-A0A7K9DYB1-F1
#
_entry.id   AF-A0A7K9DYB1-F1
#
_cell.length_a   1.000
_cell.length_b   1.000
_cell.length_c   1.000
_cell.angle_alpha   90.00
_cell.angle_beta   90.00
_cell.angle_gamma   90.00
#
_symmetry.space_group_name_H-M   'P 1'
#
loop_
_entity.id
_entity.type
_entity.pdbx_description
1 polymer ?
#
loop_
_entity_poly.entity_id
_entity_poly.type
_entity_poly.pdbx_seq_one_letter_code
_entity_poly.pdbx_strand_id
1 'polypeptide(L)'
;GCDSSLNLTSQKATDAVNDIFRSLRDIARARMHMKQFNSIHNPGSNTHQATLYSQCIVLFVQASYKPLLKQVVEEICNPDRPDPVDIEHVSSGLTDLLKTGFSMFMKVNRPHPGDHPLLIIFMVGGVTVSEVKIVKDLVATRKAGTQ
;
A
#
# COMPACT_ATOMS: atom_id res chain seq x y z
N GLY A 1 -44.47 -12.22 6.71
CA GLY A 1 -43.87 -12.63 5.44
C GLY A 1 -42.40 -12.85 5.68
N CYS A 2 -42.04 -14.08 6.03
CA CYS A 2 -40.67 -14.49 6.31
C CYS A 2 -40.31 -15.61 5.32
N ASP A 3 -40.20 -15.27 4.04
CA ASP A 3 -39.93 -16.24 2.98
C ASP A 3 -38.81 -15.72 2.07
N SER A 4 -37.56 -15.81 2.52
CA SER A 4 -36.41 -15.56 1.63
C SER A 4 -35.07 -16.16 2.08
N SER A 5 -35.04 -17.00 3.12
CA SER A 5 -33.81 -17.63 3.63
C SER A 5 -33.54 -19.05 3.10
N LEU A 6 -34.42 -19.62 2.27
CA LEU A 6 -34.42 -21.07 1.95
C LEU A 6 -33.90 -21.47 0.56
N ASN A 7 -33.22 -20.58 -0.18
CA ASN A 7 -32.67 -20.91 -1.52
C ASN A 7 -31.13 -20.91 -1.58
N LEU A 8 -30.45 -21.12 -0.45
CA LEU A 8 -29.02 -21.44 -0.39
C LEU A 8 -28.82 -22.93 -0.63
N THR A 9 -28.82 -23.34 -1.90
CA THR A 9 -28.38 -24.67 -2.30
C THR A 9 -26.86 -24.78 -2.13
N SER A 10 -26.34 -25.95 -1.76
CA SER A 10 -24.88 -26.20 -1.70
C SER A 10 -24.16 -25.77 -2.97
N GLN A 11 -24.77 -25.98 -4.15
CA GLN A 11 -24.22 -25.57 -5.44
C GLN A 11 -24.01 -24.05 -5.54
N LYS A 12 -25.05 -23.24 -5.26
CA LYS A 12 -24.94 -21.76 -5.22
C LYS A 12 -23.87 -21.28 -4.24
N ALA A 13 -23.70 -21.94 -3.10
CA ALA A 13 -22.66 -21.60 -2.15
C ALA A 13 -21.26 -21.92 -2.71
N THR A 14 -21.10 -23.07 -3.36
CA THR A 14 -19.86 -23.45 -4.07
C THR A 14 -19.52 -22.46 -5.18
N ASP A 15 -20.50 -22.04 -5.98
CA ASP A 15 -20.31 -21.08 -7.07
C ASP A 15 -19.85 -19.72 -6.52
N ALA A 16 -20.53 -19.20 -5.49
CA ALA A 16 -20.14 -17.94 -4.84
C ALA A 16 -18.72 -17.99 -4.25
N VAL A 17 -18.35 -19.11 -3.60
CA VAL A 17 -16.99 -19.31 -3.08
C VAL A 17 -15.97 -19.34 -4.22
N ASN A 18 -16.26 -20.03 -5.33
CA ASN A 18 -15.39 -20.07 -6.49
C ASN A 18 -15.15 -18.68 -7.09
N ASP A 19 -16.19 -17.85 -7.18
CA ASP A 19 -16.09 -16.47 -7.67
C ASP A 19 -15.25 -15.58 -6.76
N ILE A 20 -15.39 -15.74 -5.43
CA ILE A 20 -14.54 -15.05 -4.45
C ILE A 20 -13.07 -15.46 -4.65
N PHE A 21 -12.77 -16.76 -4.69
CA PHE A 21 -11.40 -17.24 -4.87
C PHE A 21 -10.81 -16.88 -6.24
N ARG A 22 -11.64 -16.76 -7.28
CA ARG A 22 -11.23 -16.25 -8.58
C ARG A 22 -10.82 -14.78 -8.47
N SER A 23 -11.68 -13.94 -7.88
CA SER A 23 -11.40 -12.52 -7.67
C SER A 23 -10.13 -12.29 -6.84
N LEU A 24 -9.95 -13.06 -5.76
CA LEU A 24 -8.75 -13.00 -4.94
C LEU A 24 -7.48 -13.39 -5.71
N ARG A 25 -7.56 -14.39 -6.58
CA ARG A 25 -6.44 -14.79 -7.45
C ARG A 25 -6.09 -13.70 -8.47
N ASP A 26 -7.09 -13.07 -9.06
CA ASP A 26 -6.87 -11.98 -10.03
C ASP A 26 -6.25 -10.75 -9.36
N ILE A 27 -6.71 -10.41 -8.15
CA ILE A 27 -6.07 -9.37 -7.32
C ILE A 27 -4.63 -9.75 -6.98
N ALA A 28 -4.37 -10.99 -6.57
CA ALA A 28 -3.02 -11.45 -6.25
C ALA A 28 -2.09 -11.37 -7.47
N ARG A 29 -2.56 -11.73 -8.66
CA ARG A 29 -1.79 -11.60 -9.92
C ARG A 29 -1.47 -10.15 -10.24
N ALA A 30 -2.45 -9.25 -10.16
CA ALA A 30 -2.22 -7.83 -10.36
C ALA A 30 -1.14 -7.30 -9.41
N ARG A 31 -1.16 -7.74 -8.14
CA ARG A 31 -0.14 -7.36 -7.15
C ARG A 31 1.26 -7.90 -7.43
N MET A 32 1.41 -9.05 -8.09
CA MET A 32 2.74 -9.59 -8.43
C MET A 32 3.53 -8.67 -9.37
N HIS A 33 2.87 -7.73 -10.06
CA HIS A 33 3.55 -6.74 -10.90
C HIS A 33 4.17 -5.58 -10.12
N MET A 34 3.82 -5.42 -8.84
CA MET A 34 4.43 -4.43 -7.94
C MET A 34 5.65 -5.03 -7.23
N LYS A 35 6.70 -4.24 -7.01
CA LYS A 35 7.95 -4.70 -6.39
C LYS A 35 7.91 -4.61 -4.87
N GLN A 36 7.46 -3.49 -4.31
CA GLN A 36 7.33 -3.29 -2.87
C GLN A 36 5.91 -3.57 -2.36
N PHE A 37 4.88 -3.20 -3.11
CA PHE A 37 3.48 -3.29 -2.66
C PHE A 37 2.77 -4.60 -3.03
N ASN A 38 3.52 -5.68 -3.29
CA ASN A 38 2.95 -6.96 -3.73
C ASN A 38 2.19 -7.74 -2.63
N SER A 39 2.40 -7.43 -1.35
CA SER A 39 1.77 -8.11 -0.23
C SER A 39 1.13 -7.13 0.73
N ILE A 40 -0.12 -7.41 1.14
CA ILE A 40 -0.83 -6.70 2.22
C ILE A 40 -0.73 -7.42 3.57
N HIS A 41 -0.09 -8.59 3.57
CA HIS A 41 0.10 -9.39 4.75
C HIS A 41 1.54 -9.24 5.21
N ASN A 42 1.71 -8.79 6.45
CA ASN A 42 2.98 -8.90 7.15
C ASN A 42 2.91 -10.16 8.02
N PRO A 43 3.71 -11.20 7.72
CA PRO A 43 3.64 -12.48 8.43
C PRO A 43 4.02 -12.38 9.92
N GLY A 44 4.57 -11.25 10.36
CA GLY A 44 5.13 -11.13 11.71
C GLY A 44 6.48 -11.86 11.80
N SER A 45 7.29 -11.50 12.79
CA SER A 45 8.59 -12.13 12.98
C SER A 45 8.56 -13.09 14.16
N ASN A 46 9.02 -14.33 13.93
CA ASN A 46 9.35 -15.29 14.98
C ASN A 46 10.84 -15.25 15.33
N THR A 47 11.54 -14.14 15.08
CA THR A 47 13.00 -14.08 15.30
C THR A 47 13.31 -14.11 16.79
N HIS A 48 13.63 -15.30 17.30
CA HIS A 48 14.65 -15.48 18.31
C HIS A 48 15.97 -14.91 17.77
N GLN A 49 16.18 -13.59 17.85
CA GLN A 49 17.52 -13.04 17.79
C GLN A 49 17.93 -12.63 19.20
N ALA A 50 18.24 -13.67 19.98
CA ALA A 50 19.08 -13.55 21.14
C ALA A 50 20.48 -13.14 20.67
N THR A 51 20.77 -11.85 20.62
CA THR A 51 22.17 -11.39 20.70
C THR A 51 22.20 -10.09 21.47
N LEU A 52 22.72 -10.23 22.69
CA LEU A 52 23.36 -9.24 23.56
C LEU A 52 22.97 -7.78 23.32
N TYR A 53 22.17 -7.21 24.21
CA TYR A 53 22.65 -6.36 25.30
C TYR A 53 21.50 -6.24 26.31
N SER A 54 21.89 -6.15 27.59
CA SER A 54 21.06 -5.92 28.75
C SER A 54 19.72 -5.19 28.45
N GLN A 55 18.61 -5.78 28.91
CA GLN A 55 17.23 -5.22 28.89
C GLN A 55 16.48 -5.26 27.54
N CYS A 56 16.27 -6.46 26.97
CA CYS A 56 15.46 -6.63 25.76
C CYS A 56 13.97 -6.84 26.08
N ILE A 57 13.16 -5.82 25.80
CA ILE A 57 11.72 -5.96 25.54
C ILE A 57 11.57 -6.87 24.31
N VAL A 58 10.97 -8.05 24.50
CA VAL A 58 10.65 -8.96 23.39
C VAL A 58 9.51 -8.34 22.59
N LEU A 59 9.82 -7.66 21.48
CA LEU A 59 8.81 -7.16 20.54
C LEU A 59 8.32 -8.32 19.69
N PHE A 60 7.29 -9.03 20.17
CA PHE A 60 6.50 -9.93 19.33
C PHE A 60 5.75 -9.12 18.29
N VAL A 61 6.19 -9.20 17.02
CA VAL A 61 5.45 -8.59 15.91
C VAL A 61 4.41 -9.61 15.45
N GLN A 62 3.15 -9.39 15.84
CA GLN A 62 2.03 -10.21 15.37
C GLN A 62 1.83 -10.06 13.85
N ALA A 63 1.35 -11.13 13.24
CA ALA A 63 0.87 -11.11 11.87
C ALA A 63 -0.15 -9.96 11.70
N SER A 64 0.08 -9.07 10.73
CA SER A 64 -0.71 -7.85 10.58
C SER A 64 -1.12 -7.60 9.14
N TYR A 65 -2.30 -7.01 9.00
CA TYR A 65 -2.82 -6.54 7.73
C TYR A 65 -2.37 -5.09 7.50
N LYS A 66 -1.68 -4.87 6.37
CA LYS A 66 -1.19 -3.55 5.95
C LYS A 66 -1.81 -3.22 4.58
N PRO A 67 -2.90 -2.45 4.52
CA PRO A 67 -3.58 -2.14 3.27
C PRO A 67 -2.68 -1.32 2.33
N LEU A 68 -2.93 -1.40 1.02
CA LEU A 68 -2.13 -0.72 0.00
C LEU A 68 -2.04 0.80 0.26
N LEU A 69 -3.16 1.45 0.62
CA LEU A 69 -3.17 2.88 0.90
C LEU A 69 -2.21 3.25 2.04
N LYS A 70 -2.14 2.41 3.09
CA LYS A 70 -1.19 2.58 4.19
C LYS A 70 0.26 2.49 3.71
N GLN A 71 0.56 1.52 2.85
CA GLN A 71 1.90 1.33 2.30
C GLN A 71 2.35 2.53 1.47
N VAL A 72 1.50 3.00 0.56
CA VAL A 72 1.77 4.17 -0.29
C VAL A 72 2.01 5.42 0.55
N VAL A 73 1.15 5.69 1.54
CA VAL A 73 1.31 6.88 2.40
C VAL A 73 2.55 6.79 3.27
N GLU A 74 2.90 5.62 3.81
CA GLU A 74 4.13 5.44 4.58
C GLU A 74 5.39 5.62 3.72
N GLU A 75 5.40 5.15 2.47
CA GLU A 75 6.53 5.36 1.55
C GLU A 75 6.69 6.83 1.18
N ILE A 76 5.60 7.52 0.82
CA ILE A 76 5.64 8.95 0.47
C ILE A 76 6.06 9.81 1.67
N CYS A 77 5.63 9.45 2.87
CA CYS A 77 5.93 10.19 4.10
C CYS A 77 7.23 9.76 4.78
N ASN A 78 7.97 8.79 4.22
CA ASN A 78 9.19 8.27 4.83
C ASN A 78 10.27 9.39 4.88
N PRO A 79 10.83 9.71 6.06
CA PRO A 79 11.86 10.75 6.19
C PRO A 79 13.14 10.44 5.42
N ASP A 80 13.46 9.15 5.21
CA ASP A 80 14.65 8.71 4.48
C ASP A 80 14.53 8.91 2.97
N ARG A 81 13.32 9.26 2.48
CA ARG A 81 13.01 9.53 1.06
C ARG A 81 13.60 8.47 0.12
N PRO A 82 13.29 7.18 0.32
CA PRO A 82 13.74 6.15 -0.61
C PRO A 82 13.19 6.43 -2.01
N ASP A 83 13.98 6.14 -3.05
CA ASP A 83 13.52 6.24 -4.44
C ASP A 83 12.28 5.34 -4.62
N PRO A 84 11.11 5.89 -4.97
CA PRO A 84 9.90 5.11 -4.99
C PRO A 84 9.89 4.18 -6.20
N VAL A 85 9.74 2.88 -5.93
CA VAL A 85 9.94 1.84 -6.94
C VAL A 85 8.66 1.51 -7.69
N ASP A 86 7.53 1.56 -6.99
CA ASP A 86 6.20 1.26 -7.53
C ASP A 86 5.39 2.51 -7.88
N ILE A 87 5.87 3.70 -7.49
CA ILE A 87 5.21 4.98 -7.80
C ILE A 87 5.92 5.62 -8.99
N GLU A 88 5.28 5.56 -10.15
CA GLU A 88 5.78 6.19 -11.37
C GLU A 88 5.35 7.66 -11.45
N HIS A 89 6.29 8.54 -11.76
CA HIS A 89 5.99 9.92 -12.11
C HIS A 89 5.67 10.02 -13.60
N VAL A 90 4.39 10.24 -13.92
CA VAL A 90 3.92 10.50 -15.28
C VAL A 90 3.74 12.01 -15.46
N SER A 91 4.54 12.62 -16.33
CA SER A 91 4.36 14.02 -16.71
C SER A 91 3.72 14.08 -18.11
N SER A 92 2.62 14.82 -18.27
CA SER A 92 1.83 14.81 -19.52
C SER A 92 2.16 15.96 -20.50
N GLY A 93 3.40 16.46 -20.49
CA GLY A 93 3.78 17.68 -21.21
C GLY A 93 4.70 17.48 -22.43
N LEU A 94 4.48 18.27 -23.49
CA LEU A 94 5.38 18.41 -24.65
C LEU A 94 6.83 18.75 -24.26
N THR A 95 6.99 19.47 -23.15
CA THR A 95 8.29 19.83 -22.54
C THR A 95 9.07 18.64 -22.01
N ASP A 96 8.42 17.51 -21.67
CA ASP A 96 9.09 16.31 -21.15
C ASP A 96 9.57 15.38 -22.28
N LEU A 97 8.95 15.47 -23.47
CA LEU A 97 9.46 14.87 -24.71
C LEU A 97 10.76 15.54 -25.18
N LEU A 98 10.86 16.87 -25.04
CA LEU A 98 12.11 17.59 -25.29
C LEU A 98 13.16 17.26 -24.23
N LYS A 99 12.76 17.18 -22.95
CA LYS A 99 13.68 16.72 -21.90
C LYS A 99 14.16 15.30 -22.17
N THR A 100 13.32 14.32 -22.51
CA THR A 100 13.75 12.94 -22.80
C THR A 100 14.78 12.85 -23.94
N GLY A 101 14.69 13.69 -24.98
CA GLY A 101 15.70 13.78 -26.05
C GLY A 101 17.07 14.30 -25.59
N PHE A 102 17.11 15.23 -24.63
CA PHE A 102 18.34 15.75 -24.02
C PHE A 102 18.74 15.03 -22.71
N SER A 103 17.86 14.21 -22.13
CA SER A 103 17.94 13.64 -20.77
C SER A 103 18.47 12.21 -20.73
N MET A 104 18.74 11.58 -21.87
CA MET A 104 19.37 10.25 -21.90
C MET A 104 20.76 10.24 -21.21
N PHE A 105 21.30 11.42 -20.86
CA PHE A 105 22.60 11.61 -20.20
C PHE A 105 22.57 12.29 -18.82
N MET A 106 21.41 12.67 -18.28
CA MET A 106 21.34 13.25 -16.93
C MET A 106 20.23 12.58 -16.10
N LYS A 107 20.60 12.05 -14.93
CA LYS A 107 19.67 11.61 -13.88
C LYS A 107 18.92 12.85 -13.36
N VAL A 108 17.90 13.29 -14.09
CA VAL A 108 16.97 14.32 -13.64
C VAL A 108 16.17 13.74 -12.49
N ASN A 109 16.41 14.24 -11.28
CA ASN A 109 15.67 13.84 -10.09
C ASN A 109 14.17 14.07 -10.35
N ARG A 110 13.40 12.99 -10.37
CA ARG A 110 11.94 13.07 -10.45
C ARG A 110 11.45 13.69 -9.14
N PRO A 111 10.52 14.65 -9.19
CA PRO A 111 9.99 15.25 -7.97
C PRO A 111 9.35 14.16 -7.11
N HIS A 112 9.69 14.12 -5.83
CA HIS A 112 9.11 13.14 -4.91
C HIS A 112 7.71 13.62 -4.51
N PRO A 113 6.68 12.75 -4.43
CA PRO A 113 5.34 13.17 -4.04
C PRO A 113 5.29 13.90 -2.68
N GLY A 114 6.22 13.57 -1.79
CA GLY A 114 6.39 14.21 -0.49
C GLY A 114 7.02 15.62 -0.52
N ASP A 115 7.53 16.11 -1.66
CA ASP A 115 8.06 17.46 -1.81
C ASP A 115 6.96 18.52 -1.93
N HIS A 116 5.71 18.10 -2.16
CA HIS A 116 4.58 18.99 -2.32
C HIS A 116 3.79 19.17 -1.01
N PRO A 117 3.36 20.40 -0.68
CA PRO A 117 2.61 20.67 0.55
C PRO A 117 1.19 20.08 0.55
N LEU A 118 0.69 19.68 -0.63
CA LEU A 118 -0.63 19.07 -0.82
C LEU A 118 -0.47 17.78 -1.64
N LEU A 119 -1.01 16.69 -1.12
CA LEU A 119 -1.08 15.39 -1.79
C LEU A 119 -2.56 15.03 -2.01
N ILE A 120 -2.92 14.68 -3.24
CA ILE A 120 -4.25 14.17 -3.59
C ILE A 120 -4.09 12.73 -4.05
N ILE A 121 -4.76 11.80 -3.37
CA ILE A 121 -4.77 10.38 -3.72
C ILE A 121 -6.14 10.05 -4.29
N PHE A 122 -6.17 9.64 -5.57
CA PHE A 122 -7.41 9.23 -6.23
C PHE A 122 -7.52 7.70 -6.24
N MET A 123 -8.53 7.16 -5.57
CA MET A 123 -8.77 5.72 -5.48
C MET A 123 -9.91 5.28 -6.40
N VAL A 124 -9.61 4.40 -7.35
CA VAL A 124 -10.61 3.80 -8.25
C VAL A 124 -11.16 2.53 -7.60
N GLY A 125 -12.49 2.40 -7.55
CA GLY A 125 -13.17 1.24 -6.95
C GLY A 125 -13.62 1.46 -5.49
N GLY A 126 -13.34 2.63 -4.91
CA GLY A 126 -13.80 3.02 -3.58
C GLY A 126 -12.71 2.96 -2.51
N VAL A 127 -13.01 3.54 -1.36
CA VAL A 127 -12.14 3.57 -0.18
C VAL A 127 -12.98 3.27 1.06
N THR A 128 -12.43 2.50 1.99
CA THR A 128 -13.12 2.16 3.24
C THR A 128 -12.86 3.19 4.33
N VAL A 129 -13.78 3.29 5.31
CA VAL A 129 -13.62 4.19 6.47
C VAL A 129 -12.35 3.86 7.26
N SER A 130 -12.02 2.58 7.38
CA SER A 130 -10.80 2.11 8.07
C SER A 130 -9.54 2.63 7.39
N GLU A 131 -9.48 2.61 6.04
CA GLU A 131 -8.35 3.16 5.28
C GLU A 131 -8.21 4.67 5.48
N VAL A 132 -9.32 5.41 5.42
CA VAL A 132 -9.33 6.86 5.67
C VAL A 132 -8.84 7.17 7.08
N LYS A 133 -9.30 6.42 8.09
CA LYS A 133 -8.83 6.59 9.47
C LYS A 133 -7.33 6.35 9.59
N ILE A 134 -6.80 5.27 9.00
CA ILE A 134 -5.37 4.96 9.01
C ILE A 134 -4.54 6.12 8.44
N VAL A 135 -4.96 6.67 7.29
CA VAL A 135 -4.26 7.80 6.68
C VAL A 135 -4.32 9.03 7.57
N LYS A 136 -5.49 9.34 8.14
CA LYS A 136 -5.66 10.46 9.07
C LYS A 136 -4.73 10.33 10.28
N ASP A 137 -4.66 9.15 10.88
CA ASP A 137 -3.82 8.88 12.05
C ASP A 137 -2.33 9.02 11.69
N LEU A 138 -1.89 8.45 10.55
CA LEU A 138 -0.51 8.59 10.06
C LEU A 138 -0.09 10.05 9.83
N VAL A 139 -0.96 10.84 9.20
CA VAL A 139 -0.70 12.27 8.94
C VAL A 139 -0.67 13.06 10.26
N ALA A 140 -1.50 12.70 11.24
CA ALA A 140 -1.49 13.34 12.55
C ALA A 140 -0.20 13.05 13.33
N THR A 141 0.28 11.81 13.32
CA THR A 141 1.57 11.44 13.95
C THR A 141 2.73 12.24 13.36
N ARG A 142 2.73 12.51 12.05
CA ARG A 142 3.73 13.37 11.40
C ARG A 142 3.72 14.80 11.92
N LYS A 143 2.54 15.40 12.14
CA LYS A 143 2.41 16.76 12.69
C LYS A 143 2.89 16.87 14.13
N ALA A 144 2.77 15.81 14.92
CA ALA A 144 3.20 15.79 16.31
C ALA A 144 4.73 15.73 16.49
N GLY A 145 5.48 15.29 15.47
CA GLY A 145 6.95 15.21 15.50
C GLY A 145 7.67 16.51 15.10
N THR A 146 6.97 17.64 14.99
CA THR A 146 7.54 18.95 14.62
C THR A 146 7.45 19.97 15.76
N GLN A 147 7.51 19.52 17.03
CA GLN A 147 7.58 20.38 18.21
C GLN A 147 8.97 20.35 18.85
#